data_AF-J4IBB3-F1
#
_entry.id   AF-J4IBB3-F1
#
_cell.length_a   1.000
_cell.length_b   1.000
_cell.length_c   1.000
_cell.angle_alpha   90.00
_cell.angle_beta   90.00
_cell.angle_gamma   90.00
#
_symmetry.space_group_name_H-M   'P 1'
#
loop_
_entity.id
_entity.type
_entity.pdbx_description
1 polymer ?
#
loop_
_entity_poly.entity_id
_entity_poly.type
_entity_poly.pdbx_seq_one_letter_code
_entity_poly.pdbx_strand_id
1 'polypeptide(L)'
;MSWKLGSKKPKDLKDNGALSRSVTPMPSRAVTPKPPDNPEANLRQGLLTIRIFSGRGLSLPPGVPIPDNVQKALQSAPPPRAAQRESLQRRRYWWLPYVVLEFDKNEVLIDALGGDLSKPEWNHKADFDVSRMSNIAVSAYLRTAPSVPGQGDMGNDLLLARVDMTPALDGHRASDQWYTATAGTGSFHLKIDFKPARHESLTIEQFDLLKVIGKGSFGKVMQVRKKDTQRIYALKTIRKANIAQRPGEITHILAERTVLALVNNPFIVPLKFSFQSPDKLYLVMSFVNGGELFYHLQREGKFDESRSRFYAAELLCALEHLHSFNVVYRDLKPENILLDYTGHIALCDFGLCKLNMSETEKTNTFCGTPEYIAPELLESQGYTKTVDWWTLGVLLYEMMTGLPPFYDENVNVMYQRILSDPLVFPQDMSSEVKHIMSALLQRNPAHRLGANGAEDIKRHPFFARHIDWNRLMAKKIQPPFKPSVESVLDTANFDSEFTTEQAQDSHVDATPLSETVQDQFRGFTYNPGNEYLSESVSYSSVMG
;
A
#
# COMPACT_ATOMS: atom_id res chain seq x y z
N MET A 1 -4.27 -53.34 -28.35
CA MET A 1 -3.25 -54.26 -28.93
C MET A 1 -2.08 -54.34 -27.97
N SER A 2 -1.82 -55.55 -27.49
CA SER A 2 -0.77 -55.92 -26.53
C SER A 2 0.55 -56.12 -27.25
N TRP A 3 1.67 -55.63 -26.71
CA TRP A 3 2.97 -56.28 -26.85
C TRP A 3 3.81 -56.19 -25.55
N LYS A 4 3.94 -57.37 -24.92
CA LYS A 4 4.96 -57.86 -23.98
C LYS A 4 6.34 -57.93 -24.69
N LEU A 5 7.54 -58.14 -24.13
CA LEU A 5 8.13 -58.43 -22.81
C LEU A 5 9.67 -58.23 -22.99
N GLY A 6 10.45 -58.12 -21.91
CA GLY A 6 11.90 -58.37 -22.01
C GLY A 6 12.67 -58.24 -20.70
N SER A 7 12.73 -59.32 -19.90
CA SER A 7 13.56 -59.42 -18.70
C SER A 7 14.97 -59.92 -19.00
N LYS A 8 16.00 -59.48 -18.25
CA LYS A 8 17.18 -60.30 -17.86
C LYS A 8 17.89 -59.66 -16.64
N LYS A 9 18.07 -60.47 -15.58
CA LYS A 9 18.99 -60.25 -14.43
C LYS A 9 20.39 -60.87 -14.74
N PRO A 10 21.34 -60.96 -13.79
CA PRO A 10 22.26 -59.93 -13.32
C PRO A 10 23.74 -60.38 -13.51
N LYS A 11 24.73 -59.49 -13.31
CA LYS A 11 26.11 -59.92 -13.05
C LYS A 11 26.83 -58.91 -12.17
N ASP A 12 27.31 -59.44 -11.05
CA ASP A 12 28.07 -58.75 -10.01
C ASP A 12 29.60 -58.91 -10.22
N LEU A 13 30.30 -57.85 -9.82
CA LEU A 13 31.57 -57.79 -9.07
C LEU A 13 32.95 -57.63 -9.75
N LYS A 14 33.64 -56.62 -9.16
CA LYS A 14 35.08 -56.31 -8.99
C LYS A 14 35.72 -55.36 -10.01
N ASP A 15 35.87 -54.06 -9.71
CA ASP A 15 36.68 -53.34 -8.70
C ASP A 15 38.07 -52.97 -9.24
N ASN A 16 38.29 -51.67 -9.45
CA ASN A 16 39.58 -50.98 -9.42
C ASN A 16 39.36 -49.46 -9.40
N GLY A 17 39.86 -48.84 -8.34
CA GLY A 17 39.48 -47.50 -7.89
C GLY A 17 40.11 -46.33 -8.63
N ALA A 18 39.37 -45.22 -8.60
CA ALA A 18 39.89 -43.87 -8.50
C ALA A 18 38.80 -43.00 -7.85
N LEU A 19 38.99 -42.66 -6.57
CA LEU A 19 38.13 -41.77 -5.80
C LEU A 19 38.20 -40.35 -6.38
N SER A 20 37.25 -39.99 -7.24
CA SER A 20 36.98 -38.58 -7.58
C SER A 20 35.96 -38.03 -6.58
N ARG A 21 36.43 -37.18 -5.66
CA ARG A 21 35.56 -36.40 -4.76
C ARG A 21 34.83 -35.34 -5.58
N SER A 22 33.60 -35.64 -6.01
CA SER A 22 32.65 -34.62 -6.45
C SER A 22 31.94 -34.06 -5.22
N VAL A 23 32.35 -32.86 -4.81
CA VAL A 23 31.65 -32.06 -3.80
C VAL A 23 30.53 -31.33 -4.52
N THR A 24 29.31 -31.84 -4.42
CA THR A 24 28.11 -31.10 -4.80
C THR A 24 27.95 -29.93 -3.81
N PRO A 25 27.89 -28.67 -4.24
CA PRO A 25 27.62 -27.58 -3.31
C PRO A 25 26.18 -27.70 -2.82
N MET A 26 26.00 -27.78 -1.49
CA MET A 26 24.68 -27.61 -0.88
C MET A 26 24.17 -26.20 -1.20
N PRO A 27 22.88 -26.02 -1.56
CA PRO A 27 22.32 -24.69 -1.79
C PRO A 27 22.42 -23.87 -0.51
N SER A 28 22.98 -22.68 -0.63
CA SER A 28 23.10 -21.70 0.46
C SER A 28 21.73 -21.42 1.07
N ARG A 29 21.65 -21.59 2.39
CA ARG A 29 20.50 -21.30 3.24
C ARG A 29 19.96 -19.90 2.94
N ALA A 30 18.64 -19.76 2.75
CA ALA A 30 18.00 -18.46 2.54
C ALA A 30 18.28 -17.54 3.74
N VAL A 31 19.09 -16.51 3.53
CA VAL A 31 19.34 -15.45 4.51
C VAL A 31 18.30 -14.38 4.29
N THR A 32 17.46 -14.13 5.29
CA THR A 32 16.53 -13.00 5.33
C THR A 32 17.30 -11.70 5.05
N PRO A 33 16.79 -10.77 4.23
CA PRO A 33 17.47 -9.50 4.00
C PRO A 33 17.74 -8.79 5.33
N LYS A 34 18.99 -8.45 5.61
CA LYS A 34 19.33 -7.58 6.74
C LYS A 34 19.08 -6.12 6.34
N PRO A 35 18.34 -5.33 7.15
CA PRO A 35 18.21 -3.90 6.91
C PRO A 35 19.57 -3.19 7.09
N PRO A 36 19.74 -1.98 6.54
CA PRO A 36 20.83 -1.09 6.95
C PRO A 36 20.73 -0.83 8.46
N ASP A 37 21.86 -0.91 9.17
CA ASP A 37 21.95 -0.76 10.63
C ASP A 37 21.41 0.62 11.07
N ASN A 38 20.13 0.69 11.46
CA ASN A 38 19.55 1.86 12.09
C ASN A 38 19.18 1.56 13.56
N PRO A 39 20.08 1.87 14.52
CA PRO A 39 19.92 1.50 15.93
C PRO A 39 18.81 2.24 16.69
N GLU A 40 18.06 3.16 16.06
CA GLU A 40 16.99 3.94 16.71
C GLU A 40 15.56 3.36 16.57
N ALA A 41 15.35 2.34 15.73
CA ALA A 41 14.02 1.79 15.47
C ALA A 41 13.59 0.73 16.50
N ASN A 42 13.47 1.12 17.78
CA ASN A 42 12.74 0.31 18.75
C ASN A 42 11.23 0.38 18.40
N LEU A 43 10.74 -0.58 17.60
CA LEU A 43 9.33 -0.71 17.24
C LEU A 43 8.51 -0.99 18.52
N ARG A 44 7.80 0.03 19.00
CA ARG A 44 6.93 -0.07 20.18
C ARG A 44 5.49 -0.28 19.73
N GLN A 45 4.99 -1.50 19.87
CA GLN A 45 3.60 -1.82 19.61
C GLN A 45 2.70 -1.36 20.74
N GLY A 46 1.53 -0.83 20.40
CA GLY A 46 0.53 -0.50 21.40
C GLY A 46 -0.71 0.13 20.81
N LEU A 47 -1.52 0.65 21.71
CA LEU A 47 -2.72 1.41 21.43
C LEU A 47 -2.41 2.89 21.65
N LEU A 48 -2.52 3.69 20.59
CA LEU A 48 -2.46 5.15 20.64
C LEU A 48 -3.89 5.69 20.76
N THR A 49 -4.20 6.28 21.91
CA THR A 49 -5.48 6.95 22.16
C THR A 49 -5.31 8.44 21.97
N ILE A 50 -6.09 9.03 21.07
CA ILE A 50 -6.12 10.47 20.81
C ILE A 50 -7.51 10.99 21.12
N ARG A 51 -7.58 11.97 22.02
CA ARG A 51 -8.81 12.71 22.30
C ARG A 51 -8.68 14.13 21.78
N ILE A 52 -9.59 14.52 20.89
CA ILE A 52 -9.69 15.88 20.39
C ILE A 52 -10.87 16.58 21.05
N PHE A 53 -10.59 17.67 21.75
CA PHE A 53 -11.61 18.42 22.50
C PHE A 53 -12.21 19.53 21.65
N SER A 54 -11.39 20.51 21.26
CA SER A 54 -11.84 21.73 20.59
C SER A 54 -10.73 22.40 19.77
N GLY A 55 -11.13 23.32 18.89
CA GLY A 55 -10.25 24.23 18.17
C GLY A 55 -10.34 25.65 18.72
N ARG A 56 -9.33 26.48 18.46
CA ARG A 56 -9.39 27.93 18.69
C ARG A 56 -8.64 28.71 17.63
N GLY A 57 -9.17 29.88 17.27
CA GLY A 57 -8.52 30.77 16.31
C GLY A 57 -8.45 30.18 14.90
N LEU A 58 -9.35 29.25 14.57
CA LEU A 58 -9.48 28.74 13.21
C LEU A 58 -10.04 29.84 12.30
N SER A 59 -9.51 29.95 11.10
CA SER A 59 -9.98 30.93 10.13
C SER A 59 -9.76 30.43 8.70
N LEU A 60 -10.55 30.98 7.78
CA LEU A 60 -10.38 30.72 6.36
C LEU A 60 -9.06 31.31 5.84
N PRO A 61 -8.47 30.73 4.79
CA PRO A 61 -7.32 31.34 4.13
C PRO A 61 -7.59 32.80 3.73
N PRO A 62 -6.57 33.68 3.79
CA PRO A 62 -6.75 35.10 3.45
C PRO A 62 -7.39 35.28 2.06
N GLY A 63 -8.43 36.10 1.99
CA GLY A 63 -9.14 36.41 0.74
C GLY A 63 -10.20 35.38 0.32
N VAL A 64 -10.36 34.27 1.02
CA VAL A 64 -11.42 33.28 0.76
C VAL A 64 -12.68 33.67 1.55
N PRO A 65 -13.81 33.98 0.88
CA PRO A 65 -15.06 34.29 1.57
C PRO A 65 -15.67 33.04 2.22
N ILE A 66 -16.52 33.24 3.22
CA ILE A 66 -17.33 32.16 3.79
C ILE A 66 -18.31 31.68 2.70
N PRO A 67 -18.42 30.36 2.44
CA PRO A 67 -19.38 29.84 1.47
C PRO A 67 -20.84 30.26 1.76
N ASP A 68 -21.59 30.62 0.72
CA ASP A 68 -22.96 31.18 0.85
C ASP A 68 -23.92 30.28 1.64
N ASN A 69 -23.81 28.97 1.45
CA ASN A 69 -24.56 27.95 2.17
C ASN A 69 -24.24 27.94 3.68
N VAL A 70 -22.97 28.10 4.04
CA VAL A 70 -22.53 28.22 5.44
C VAL A 70 -23.03 29.53 6.02
N GLN A 71 -22.98 30.62 5.26
CA GLN A 71 -23.50 31.93 5.68
C GLN A 71 -25.01 31.89 5.97
N LYS A 72 -25.79 31.20 5.12
CA LYS A 72 -27.22 30.94 5.36
C LYS A 72 -27.44 30.12 6.62
N ALA A 73 -26.65 29.07 6.83
CA ALA A 73 -26.76 28.20 7.99
C ALA A 73 -26.46 28.92 9.31
N LEU A 74 -25.48 29.82 9.32
CA LEU A 74 -25.16 30.69 10.47
C LEU A 74 -26.35 31.57 10.88
N GLN A 75 -27.13 32.05 9.91
CA GLN A 75 -28.32 32.88 10.17
C GLN A 75 -29.52 32.06 10.67
N SER A 76 -29.60 30.78 10.31
CA SER A 76 -30.71 29.89 10.64
C SER A 76 -30.42 28.89 11.78
N ALA A 77 -29.28 29.01 12.47
CA ALA A 77 -28.80 27.99 13.39
C ALA A 77 -29.77 27.76 14.58
N PRO A 78 -30.23 26.51 14.82
CA PRO A 78 -31.14 26.23 15.93
C PRO A 78 -30.43 26.34 17.30
N PRO A 79 -31.13 26.76 18.37
CA PRO A 79 -30.54 26.91 19.71
C PRO A 79 -30.02 25.57 20.25
N PRO A 80 -28.98 25.56 21.11
CA PRO A 80 -28.37 24.33 21.62
C PRO A 80 -29.40 23.52 22.44
N ARG A 81 -29.55 22.23 22.10
CA ARG A 81 -30.36 21.25 22.86
C ARG A 81 -29.58 19.95 23.01
N ALA A 82 -29.72 19.30 24.17
CA ALA A 82 -29.05 18.05 24.47
C ALA A 82 -29.67 16.84 23.76
N ALA A 83 -28.78 16.04 23.16
CA ALA A 83 -28.79 14.59 22.94
C ALA A 83 -29.46 13.90 21.71
N GLN A 84 -28.77 12.81 21.34
CA GLN A 84 -29.12 11.52 20.67
C GLN A 84 -29.00 11.36 19.14
N ARG A 85 -28.14 10.37 18.77
CA ARG A 85 -27.74 9.81 17.46
C ARG A 85 -26.77 10.64 16.60
N GLU A 86 -25.59 10.07 16.28
CA GLU A 86 -24.55 10.65 15.41
C GLU A 86 -25.09 11.13 14.04
N SER A 87 -26.01 10.38 13.44
CA SER A 87 -26.61 10.72 12.15
C SER A 87 -27.47 11.99 12.18
N LEU A 88 -28.06 12.33 13.34
CA LEU A 88 -28.81 13.57 13.54
C LEU A 88 -27.88 14.76 13.84
N GLN A 89 -26.72 14.52 14.46
CA GLN A 89 -25.71 15.55 14.72
C GLN A 89 -25.05 16.04 13.43
N ARG A 90 -24.69 15.12 12.51
CA ARG A 90 -24.17 15.46 11.17
C ARG A 90 -25.03 16.48 10.43
N ARG A 91 -26.36 16.37 10.53
CA ARG A 91 -27.29 17.30 9.88
C ARG A 91 -27.40 18.65 10.57
N ARG A 92 -27.09 18.76 11.85
CA ARG A 92 -27.35 19.97 12.64
C ARG A 92 -26.21 20.98 12.59
N TYR A 93 -24.97 20.48 12.59
CA TYR A 93 -23.75 21.28 12.61
C TYR A 93 -22.85 21.02 11.40
N TRP A 94 -23.44 20.59 10.27
CA TRP A 94 -22.68 20.31 9.04
C TRP A 94 -21.80 21.49 8.58
N TRP A 95 -22.23 22.71 8.90
CA TRP A 95 -21.62 23.99 8.56
C TRP A 95 -20.48 24.41 9.51
N LEU A 96 -20.28 23.69 10.62
CA LEU A 96 -19.12 23.86 11.48
C LEU A 96 -17.91 23.08 10.95
N PRO A 97 -16.68 23.51 11.28
CA PRO A 97 -15.48 22.79 10.88
C PRO A 97 -15.48 21.36 11.39
N TYR A 98 -15.23 20.40 10.51
CA TYR A 98 -14.96 19.01 10.89
C TYR A 98 -13.46 18.75 10.92
N VAL A 99 -13.04 17.69 11.60
CA VAL A 99 -11.65 17.28 11.68
C VAL A 99 -11.43 15.95 10.98
N VAL A 100 -10.35 15.87 10.21
CA VAL A 100 -9.73 14.60 9.80
C VAL A 100 -8.54 14.36 10.72
N LEU A 101 -8.64 13.32 11.54
CA LEU A 101 -7.56 12.83 12.38
C LEU A 101 -6.94 11.60 11.72
N GLU A 102 -5.66 11.65 11.43
CA GLU A 102 -4.92 10.59 10.75
C GLU A 102 -3.74 10.13 11.60
N PHE A 103 -3.53 8.82 11.65
CA PHE A 103 -2.31 8.20 12.15
C PHE A 103 -2.00 6.96 11.32
N ASP A 104 -0.79 6.85 10.77
CA ASP A 104 -0.32 5.67 10.04
C ASP A 104 -1.31 5.20 8.96
N LYS A 105 -1.75 6.14 8.10
CA LYS A 105 -2.74 5.94 7.01
C LYS A 105 -4.10 5.41 7.46
N ASN A 106 -4.43 5.53 8.75
CA ASN A 106 -5.78 5.31 9.27
C ASN A 106 -6.38 6.66 9.63
N GLU A 107 -7.58 6.92 9.14
CA GLU A 107 -8.26 8.20 9.31
C GLU A 107 -9.54 8.07 10.13
N VAL A 108 -9.90 9.18 10.75
CA VAL A 108 -11.17 9.40 11.45
C VAL A 108 -11.71 10.75 11.06
N LEU A 109 -12.90 10.75 10.48
CA LEU A 109 -13.66 11.98 10.25
C LEU A 109 -14.52 12.28 11.46
N ILE A 110 -14.35 13.48 12.03
CA ILE A 110 -14.90 13.90 13.31
C ILE A 110 -15.72 15.18 13.07
N ASP A 111 -17.04 15.06 13.15
CA ASP A 111 -17.95 16.20 13.03
C ASP A 111 -17.97 17.04 14.31
N ALA A 112 -18.19 18.35 14.17
CA ALA A 112 -18.40 19.22 15.32
C ALA A 112 -19.71 18.91 16.05
N LEU A 113 -19.66 18.97 17.37
CA LEU A 113 -20.79 18.82 18.27
C LEU A 113 -21.38 20.17 18.71
N GLY A 114 -20.65 21.27 18.48
CA GLY A 114 -21.04 22.63 18.85
C GLY A 114 -19.92 23.64 18.64
N GLY A 115 -20.11 24.86 19.17
CA GLY A 115 -19.18 25.98 19.04
C GLY A 115 -19.47 26.89 17.84
N ASP A 116 -18.44 27.57 17.36
CA ASP A 116 -18.48 28.46 16.20
C ASP A 116 -17.34 28.14 15.20
N LEU A 117 -17.30 28.84 14.06
CA LEU A 117 -16.28 28.62 13.02
C LEU A 117 -14.83 28.77 13.52
N SER A 118 -14.61 29.65 14.50
CA SER A 118 -13.30 29.93 15.07
C SER A 118 -12.96 29.05 16.29
N LYS A 119 -13.99 28.56 16.99
CA LYS A 119 -13.91 27.76 18.23
C LYS A 119 -14.87 26.56 18.18
N PRO A 120 -14.68 25.60 17.27
CA PRO A 120 -15.52 24.41 17.22
C PRO A 120 -15.21 23.45 18.38
N GLU A 121 -16.21 22.69 18.79
CA GLU A 121 -16.11 21.61 19.78
C GLU A 121 -16.35 20.25 19.11
N TRP A 122 -15.44 19.29 19.33
CA TRP A 122 -15.52 17.95 18.74
C TRP A 122 -15.67 16.85 19.79
N ASN A 123 -15.00 16.98 20.94
CA ASN A 123 -15.05 16.05 22.08
C ASN A 123 -15.04 14.56 21.68
N HIS A 124 -14.14 14.17 20.78
CA HIS A 124 -14.08 12.83 20.22
C HIS A 124 -12.85 12.07 20.73
N LYS A 125 -12.99 10.75 20.93
CA LYS A 125 -11.89 9.85 21.29
C LYS A 125 -11.72 8.83 20.16
N ALA A 126 -10.51 8.72 19.64
CA ALA A 126 -10.11 7.71 18.67
C ALA A 126 -8.95 6.87 19.21
N ASP A 127 -8.99 5.58 18.89
CA ASP A 127 -7.96 4.61 19.26
C ASP A 127 -7.32 4.07 17.96
N PHE A 128 -5.99 4.03 17.91
CA PHE A 128 -5.21 3.60 16.76
C PHE A 128 -4.23 2.50 17.15
N ASP A 129 -4.11 1.52 16.28
CA ASP A 129 -3.08 0.50 16.39
C ASP A 129 -1.72 1.05 15.95
N VAL A 130 -0.71 0.92 16.81
CA VAL A 130 0.66 1.34 16.51
C VAL A 130 1.47 0.14 16.05
N SER A 131 1.78 0.07 14.76
CA SER A 131 2.70 -0.93 14.18
C SER A 131 4.07 -0.38 13.81
N ARG A 132 4.20 0.95 13.72
CA ARG A 132 5.42 1.67 13.38
C ARG A 132 5.37 3.10 13.92
N MET A 133 6.52 3.77 13.92
CA MET A 133 6.54 5.21 14.15
C MET A 133 5.89 5.93 12.98
N SER A 134 4.88 6.75 13.26
CA SER A 134 4.19 7.58 12.28
C SER A 134 3.77 8.90 12.92
N ASN A 135 3.50 9.91 12.11
CA ASN A 135 3.00 11.18 12.61
C ASN A 135 1.49 11.11 12.81
N ILE A 136 1.02 11.81 13.83
CA ILE A 136 -0.38 12.20 13.96
C ILE A 136 -0.56 13.45 13.10
N ALA A 137 -1.55 13.43 12.22
CA ALA A 137 -2.00 14.61 11.50
C ALA A 137 -3.44 14.95 11.91
N VAL A 138 -3.68 16.22 12.24
CA VAL A 138 -5.01 16.74 12.56
C VAL A 138 -5.28 17.89 11.60
N SER A 139 -6.30 17.75 10.76
CA SER A 139 -6.68 18.76 9.77
C SER A 139 -8.13 19.18 9.99
N ALA A 140 -8.38 20.48 10.16
CA ALA A 140 -9.73 21.04 10.22
C ALA A 140 -10.14 21.59 8.86
N TYR A 141 -11.31 21.18 8.39
CA TYR A 141 -11.88 21.60 7.12
C TYR A 141 -13.25 22.24 7.30
N LEU A 142 -13.55 23.24 6.49
CA LEU A 142 -14.89 23.81 6.33
C LEU A 142 -15.52 23.29 5.05
N ARG A 143 -16.76 22.79 5.18
CA ARG A 143 -17.51 22.29 4.03
C ARG A 143 -17.93 23.42 3.11
N THR A 144 -17.73 23.24 1.81
CA THR A 144 -18.21 24.20 0.79
C THR A 144 -19.63 23.91 0.33
N ALA A 145 -20.13 22.69 0.53
CA ALA A 145 -21.51 22.28 0.26
C ALA A 145 -22.10 21.50 1.44
N PRO A 146 -23.44 21.50 1.64
CA PRO A 146 -24.07 20.57 2.59
C PRO A 146 -23.83 19.13 2.13
N SER A 147 -23.57 18.22 3.08
CA SER A 147 -23.45 16.80 2.76
C SER A 147 -24.80 16.25 2.31
N VAL A 148 -24.91 15.89 1.03
CA VAL A 148 -26.04 15.13 0.51
C VAL A 148 -25.76 13.64 0.81
N PRO A 149 -26.69 12.88 1.41
CA PRO A 149 -26.49 11.45 1.62
C PRO A 149 -26.27 10.74 0.28
N GLY A 150 -25.13 10.06 0.10
CA GLY A 150 -24.75 9.44 -1.17
C GLY A 150 -24.16 10.41 -2.21
N GLN A 151 -23.79 11.63 -1.79
CA GLN A 151 -22.99 12.61 -2.54
C GLN A 151 -22.07 13.37 -1.55
N GLY A 152 -21.23 12.63 -0.84
CA GLY A 152 -20.22 13.20 0.07
C GLY A 152 -18.95 13.57 -0.69
N ASP A 153 -18.90 14.75 -1.30
CA ASP A 153 -17.64 15.23 -1.89
C ASP A 153 -16.75 15.87 -0.80
N MET A 154 -15.77 15.14 -0.28
CA MET A 154 -14.68 15.74 0.50
C MET A 154 -13.67 16.52 -0.38
N GLY A 155 -13.81 16.50 -1.70
CA GLY A 155 -12.86 17.04 -2.68
C GLY A 155 -12.69 18.56 -2.61
N ASN A 156 -13.77 19.30 -2.35
CA ASN A 156 -13.80 20.77 -2.44
C ASN A 156 -13.83 21.52 -1.10
N ASP A 157 -13.59 20.84 0.04
CA ASP A 157 -13.63 21.48 1.35
C ASP A 157 -12.40 22.35 1.64
N LEU A 158 -12.61 23.47 2.35
CA LEU A 158 -11.59 24.48 2.62
C LEU A 158 -10.78 24.10 3.85
N LEU A 159 -9.46 23.88 3.70
CA LEU A 159 -8.56 23.67 4.84
C LEU A 159 -8.45 24.96 5.67
N LEU A 160 -8.78 24.87 6.96
CA LEU A 160 -8.64 25.98 7.92
C LEU A 160 -7.31 25.93 8.65
N ALA A 161 -6.93 24.72 9.10
CA ALA A 161 -5.73 24.49 9.86
C ALA A 161 -5.31 23.03 9.79
N ARG A 162 -4.01 22.78 9.82
CA ARG A 162 -3.42 21.45 10.00
C ARG A 162 -2.31 21.51 11.04
N VAL A 163 -2.18 20.46 11.83
CA VAL A 163 -1.02 20.22 12.67
C VAL A 163 -0.52 18.79 12.46
N ASP A 164 0.79 18.65 12.32
CA ASP A 164 1.49 17.37 12.23
C ASP A 164 2.41 17.24 13.45
N MET A 165 2.40 16.09 14.11
CA MET A 165 3.21 15.85 15.30
C MET A 165 3.63 14.39 15.41
N THR A 166 4.83 14.15 15.94
CA THR A 166 5.30 12.80 16.25
C THR A 166 4.89 12.44 17.67
N PRO A 167 4.12 11.36 17.89
CA PRO A 167 3.70 10.95 19.24
C PRO A 167 4.87 10.41 20.05
N ALA A 168 4.87 10.69 21.36
CA ALA A 168 5.77 10.02 22.30
C ALA A 168 5.23 8.61 22.60
N LEU A 169 5.93 7.58 22.13
CA LEU A 169 5.58 6.18 22.34
C LEU A 169 6.28 5.58 23.57
N ASP A 170 6.37 6.34 24.66
CA ASP A 170 7.12 5.92 25.86
C ASP A 170 6.27 5.31 26.97
N GLY A 171 4.95 5.29 26.82
CA GLY A 171 4.00 4.63 27.73
C GLY A 171 3.85 5.30 29.10
N HIS A 172 4.62 6.36 29.37
CA HIS A 172 4.69 7.02 30.69
C HIS A 172 4.26 8.49 30.64
N ARG A 173 4.00 9.05 29.45
CA ARG A 173 3.65 10.46 29.26
C ARG A 173 2.39 10.63 28.40
N ALA A 174 1.23 10.70 29.06
CA ALA A 174 0.07 11.29 28.41
C ALA A 174 0.30 12.80 28.26
N SER A 175 0.14 13.33 27.05
CA SER A 175 0.13 14.78 26.81
C SER A 175 -1.31 15.27 26.78
N ASP A 176 -1.59 16.45 27.35
CA ASP A 176 -2.89 17.13 27.28
C ASP A 176 -2.60 18.63 27.16
N GLN A 177 -2.63 19.14 25.93
CA GLN A 177 -2.16 20.50 25.63
C GLN A 177 -2.73 21.05 24.32
N TRP A 178 -2.49 22.34 24.10
CA TRP A 178 -2.78 23.02 22.84
C TRP A 178 -1.63 22.85 21.86
N TYR A 179 -1.96 22.40 20.65
CA TYR A 179 -1.02 22.28 19.53
C TYR A 179 -1.34 23.35 18.49
N THR A 180 -0.37 24.21 18.20
CA THR A 180 -0.52 25.29 17.21
C THR A 180 -0.41 24.71 15.80
N ALA A 181 -1.26 25.21 14.88
CA ALA A 181 -1.27 24.76 13.50
C ALA A 181 0.08 25.00 12.80
N THR A 182 0.56 24.01 12.05
CA THR A 182 1.74 24.10 11.18
C THR A 182 1.39 24.60 9.79
N ALA A 183 0.12 24.50 9.39
CA ALA A 183 -0.44 25.14 8.19
C ALA A 183 -1.82 25.71 8.49
N GLY A 184 -2.17 26.85 7.87
CA GLY A 184 -3.39 27.60 8.20
C GLY A 184 -3.26 28.36 9.53
N THR A 185 -4.38 28.61 10.20
CA THR A 185 -4.41 29.43 11.44
C THR A 185 -5.16 28.74 12.57
N GLY A 186 -4.64 28.85 13.80
CA GLY A 186 -5.33 28.42 15.01
C GLY A 186 -4.59 27.33 15.78
N SER A 187 -5.29 26.66 16.69
CA SER A 187 -4.74 25.60 17.53
C SER A 187 -5.78 24.54 17.87
N PHE A 188 -5.31 23.34 18.18
CA PHE A 188 -6.12 22.18 18.55
C PHE A 188 -5.83 21.76 19.99
N HIS A 189 -6.85 21.52 20.80
CA HIS A 189 -6.69 20.94 22.14
C HIS A 189 -6.78 19.43 22.06
N LEU A 190 -5.65 18.76 22.28
CA LEU A 190 -5.51 17.32 22.14
C LEU A 190 -4.97 16.69 23.42
N LYS A 191 -5.51 15.52 23.77
CA LYS A 191 -4.89 14.59 24.70
C LYS A 191 -4.43 13.33 23.97
N ILE A 192 -3.16 12.99 24.10
CA ILE A 192 -2.53 11.85 23.43
C ILE A 192 -1.95 10.93 24.51
N ASP A 193 -2.35 9.67 24.49
CA ASP A 193 -1.93 8.62 25.41
C ASP A 193 -1.50 7.38 24.62
N PHE A 194 -0.45 6.70 25.06
CA PHE A 194 0.03 5.47 24.42
C PHE A 194 0.14 4.36 25.45
N LYS A 195 -0.46 3.21 25.14
CA LYS A 195 -0.41 2.01 25.96
C LYS A 195 0.27 0.89 25.21
N PRO A 196 1.44 0.40 25.64
CA PRO A 196 2.07 -0.76 25.04
C PRO A 196 1.12 -1.96 25.00
N ALA A 197 1.12 -2.69 23.89
CA ALA A 197 0.26 -3.86 23.74
C ALA A 197 0.67 -4.98 24.70
N ARG A 198 -0.32 -5.70 25.24
CA ARG A 198 -0.09 -6.99 25.91
C ARG A 198 -0.12 -8.09 24.84
N HIS A 199 0.68 -9.13 25.01
CA HIS A 199 0.87 -10.21 24.04
C HIS A 199 -0.42 -11.03 23.81
N GLU A 200 -1.31 -10.54 22.96
CA GLU A 200 -2.49 -11.26 22.49
C GLU A 200 -2.31 -11.66 21.02
N SER A 201 -2.56 -12.93 20.73
CA SER A 201 -2.55 -13.47 19.36
C SER A 201 -3.79 -12.99 18.61
N LEU A 202 -3.59 -12.33 17.48
CA LEU A 202 -4.70 -11.87 16.63
C LEU A 202 -5.41 -13.03 15.93
N THR A 203 -6.73 -12.98 15.89
CA THR A 203 -7.57 -13.95 15.18
C THR A 203 -8.65 -13.24 14.34
N ILE A 204 -9.27 -13.98 13.42
CA ILE A 204 -10.27 -13.40 12.50
C ILE A 204 -11.52 -12.91 13.25
N GLU A 205 -11.84 -13.51 14.41
CA GLU A 205 -13.00 -13.16 15.24
C GLU A 205 -12.89 -11.76 15.85
N GLN A 206 -11.71 -11.16 15.88
CA GLN A 206 -11.49 -9.78 16.32
C GLN A 206 -11.83 -8.75 15.24
N PHE A 207 -12.25 -9.19 14.06
CA PHE A 207 -12.62 -8.34 12.94
C PHE A 207 -14.08 -8.54 12.54
N ASP A 208 -14.79 -7.44 12.30
CA ASP A 208 -16.06 -7.43 11.59
C ASP A 208 -15.79 -7.35 10.09
N LEU A 209 -16.27 -8.34 9.32
CA LEU A 209 -16.14 -8.36 7.86
C LEU A 209 -17.23 -7.48 7.24
N LEU A 210 -16.84 -6.43 6.52
CA LEU A 210 -17.79 -5.43 6.03
C LEU A 210 -18.16 -5.65 4.57
N LYS A 211 -17.18 -5.62 3.67
CA LYS A 211 -17.38 -5.71 2.22
C LYS A 211 -16.24 -6.46 1.54
N VAL A 212 -16.53 -7.16 0.45
CA VAL A 212 -15.48 -7.64 -0.47
C VAL A 212 -15.08 -6.47 -1.36
N ILE A 213 -13.77 -6.20 -1.46
CA ILE A 213 -13.23 -5.07 -2.23
C ILE A 213 -12.29 -5.49 -3.35
N GLY A 214 -11.94 -6.78 -3.43
CA GLY A 214 -11.15 -7.32 -4.53
C GLY A 214 -11.03 -8.84 -4.47
N LYS A 215 -10.79 -9.45 -5.63
CA LYS A 215 -10.58 -10.88 -5.77
C LYS A 215 -9.49 -11.12 -6.81
N GLY A 216 -8.55 -12.01 -6.48
CA GLY A 216 -7.43 -12.34 -7.35
C GLY A 216 -7.11 -13.83 -7.31
N SER A 217 -6.09 -14.20 -8.07
CA SER A 217 -5.59 -15.58 -8.19
C SER A 217 -5.16 -16.18 -6.85
N PHE A 218 -4.72 -15.35 -5.91
CA PHE A 218 -4.23 -15.77 -4.60
C PHE A 218 -5.28 -15.70 -3.48
N GLY A 219 -6.43 -15.04 -3.72
CA GLY A 219 -7.47 -14.99 -2.71
C GLY A 219 -8.41 -13.80 -2.80
N LYS A 220 -8.98 -13.45 -1.65
CA LYS A 220 -10.03 -12.43 -1.51
C LYS A 220 -9.52 -11.30 -0.61
N VAL A 221 -9.81 -10.06 -0.98
CA VAL A 221 -9.54 -8.88 -0.18
C VAL A 221 -10.87 -8.32 0.33
N MET A 222 -10.96 -8.11 1.64
CA MET A 222 -12.16 -7.60 2.30
C MET A 222 -11.85 -6.33 3.08
N GLN A 223 -12.75 -5.36 3.05
CA GLN A 223 -12.79 -4.29 4.03
C GLN A 223 -13.27 -4.88 5.36
N VAL A 224 -12.51 -4.64 6.42
CA VAL A 224 -12.79 -5.16 7.76
C VAL A 224 -12.69 -4.04 8.80
N ARG A 225 -13.39 -4.21 9.92
CA ARG A 225 -13.26 -3.34 11.10
C ARG A 225 -12.71 -4.11 12.27
N LYS A 226 -11.62 -3.64 12.87
CA LYS A 226 -11.08 -4.25 14.10
C LYS A 226 -11.97 -3.85 15.29
N LYS A 227 -12.45 -4.82 16.07
CA LYS A 227 -13.52 -4.62 17.06
C LYS A 227 -13.13 -3.71 18.23
N ASP A 228 -11.90 -3.74 18.69
CA ASP A 228 -11.43 -2.96 19.83
C ASP A 228 -11.15 -1.49 19.47
N THR A 229 -10.52 -1.23 18.32
CA THR A 229 -10.13 0.12 17.86
C THR A 229 -11.14 0.77 16.91
N GLN A 230 -12.09 -0.03 16.41
CA GLN A 230 -13.06 0.36 15.38
C GLN A 230 -12.40 0.88 14.08
N ARG A 231 -11.10 0.63 13.88
CA ARG A 231 -10.35 1.05 12.69
C ARG A 231 -10.66 0.15 11.50
N ILE A 232 -10.57 0.74 10.31
CA ILE A 232 -10.90 0.09 9.04
C ILE A 232 -9.60 -0.33 8.34
N TYR A 233 -9.57 -1.59 7.91
CA TYR A 233 -8.43 -2.19 7.27
C TYR A 233 -8.85 -2.95 6.01
N ALA A 234 -7.88 -3.21 5.13
CA ALA A 234 -8.00 -4.18 4.06
C ALA A 234 -7.39 -5.51 4.53
N LEU A 235 -8.15 -6.58 4.51
CA LEU A 235 -7.72 -7.92 4.92
C LEU A 235 -7.67 -8.83 3.70
N LYS A 236 -6.46 -9.24 3.31
CA LYS A 236 -6.20 -10.20 2.24
C LYS A 236 -6.14 -11.61 2.84
N THR A 237 -7.02 -12.49 2.39
CA THR A 237 -7.10 -13.89 2.80
C THR A 237 -6.49 -14.78 1.74
N ILE A 238 -5.54 -15.64 2.13
CA ILE A 238 -4.82 -16.54 1.22
C ILE A 238 -4.96 -17.98 1.73
N ARG A 239 -5.34 -18.93 0.86
CA ARG A 239 -5.53 -20.34 1.23
C ARG A 239 -4.20 -21.08 1.27
N LYS A 240 -3.84 -21.69 2.41
CA LYS A 240 -2.58 -22.43 2.56
C LYS A 240 -2.44 -23.59 1.58
N ALA A 241 -3.54 -24.30 1.30
CA ALA A 241 -3.55 -25.41 0.36
C ALA A 241 -3.09 -25.00 -1.05
N ASN A 242 -3.48 -23.80 -1.52
CA ASN A 242 -3.08 -23.30 -2.84
C ASN A 242 -1.58 -22.98 -2.91
N ILE A 243 -1.01 -22.52 -1.78
CA ILE A 243 0.43 -22.21 -1.67
C ILE A 243 1.23 -23.52 -1.56
N ALA A 244 0.81 -24.43 -0.69
CA ALA A 244 1.54 -25.67 -0.38
C ALA A 244 1.69 -26.61 -1.58
N GLN A 245 0.80 -26.51 -2.57
CA GLN A 245 0.88 -27.29 -3.81
C GLN A 245 2.00 -26.81 -4.76
N ARG A 246 2.56 -25.61 -4.52
CA ARG A 246 3.54 -24.97 -5.41
C ARG A 246 4.92 -24.92 -4.75
N PRO A 247 5.96 -25.53 -5.35
CA PRO A 247 7.30 -25.52 -4.78
C PRO A 247 7.83 -24.10 -4.56
N GLY A 248 8.32 -23.82 -3.35
CA GLY A 248 8.95 -22.53 -3.00
C GLY A 248 8.00 -21.37 -2.65
N GLU A 249 6.69 -21.50 -2.91
CA GLU A 249 5.73 -20.40 -2.64
C GLU A 249 5.55 -20.11 -1.14
N ILE A 250 5.75 -21.09 -0.26
CA ILE A 250 5.69 -20.85 1.19
C ILE A 250 6.83 -19.93 1.62
N THR A 251 8.05 -20.20 1.16
CA THR A 251 9.20 -19.33 1.45
C THR A 251 8.99 -17.94 0.87
N HIS A 252 8.41 -17.86 -0.33
CA HIS A 252 8.08 -16.61 -0.98
C HIS A 252 7.11 -15.77 -0.14
N ILE A 253 6.01 -16.35 0.34
CA ILE A 253 4.99 -15.60 1.09
C ILE A 253 5.47 -15.11 2.46
N LEU A 254 6.32 -15.90 3.14
CA LEU A 254 6.94 -15.49 4.41
C LEU A 254 7.87 -14.30 4.21
N ALA A 255 8.60 -14.31 3.10
CA ALA A 255 9.55 -13.27 2.77
C ALA A 255 8.82 -12.00 2.24
N GLU A 256 7.72 -12.15 1.49
CA GLU A 256 6.81 -11.04 1.09
C GLU A 256 6.26 -10.33 2.34
N ARG A 257 5.72 -11.10 3.29
CA ARG A 257 5.27 -10.58 4.59
C ARG A 257 6.38 -9.83 5.32
N THR A 258 7.62 -10.32 5.27
CA THR A 258 8.76 -9.69 5.95
C THR A 258 9.11 -8.35 5.32
N VAL A 259 9.13 -8.28 3.99
CA VAL A 259 9.35 -7.01 3.29
C VAL A 259 8.23 -6.03 3.60
N LEU A 260 6.97 -6.46 3.52
CA LEU A 260 5.82 -5.60 3.82
C LEU A 260 5.83 -5.04 5.25
N ALA A 261 6.37 -5.80 6.21
CA ALA A 261 6.56 -5.35 7.58
C ALA A 261 7.64 -4.27 7.70
N LEU A 262 8.74 -4.39 6.93
CA LEU A 262 9.90 -3.49 7.02
C LEU A 262 9.79 -2.24 6.12
N VAL A 263 9.04 -2.33 5.02
CA VAL A 263 8.89 -1.22 4.07
C VAL A 263 8.22 -0.04 4.76
N ASN A 264 8.90 1.11 4.76
CA ASN A 264 8.41 2.37 5.26
C ASN A 264 8.50 3.45 4.17
N ASN A 265 7.48 3.51 3.32
CA ASN A 265 7.39 4.46 2.23
C ASN A 265 5.96 5.06 2.17
N PRO A 266 5.80 6.38 2.01
CA PRO A 266 4.49 7.04 1.99
C PRO A 266 3.59 6.57 0.84
N PHE A 267 4.16 6.00 -0.21
CA PHE A 267 3.49 5.59 -1.43
C PHE A 267 3.29 4.07 -1.55
N ILE A 268 3.56 3.31 -0.49
CA ILE A 268 3.29 1.86 -0.41
C ILE A 268 2.26 1.59 0.69
N VAL A 269 1.26 0.75 0.45
CA VAL A 269 0.29 0.36 1.48
C VAL A 269 0.99 -0.45 2.58
N PRO A 270 1.04 0.03 3.84
CA PRO A 270 1.78 -0.65 4.90
C PRO A 270 0.98 -1.82 5.47
N LEU A 271 1.70 -2.90 5.80
CA LEU A 271 1.19 -4.00 6.61
C LEU A 271 1.06 -3.57 8.07
N LYS A 272 -0.08 -3.90 8.67
CA LYS A 272 -0.38 -3.67 10.09
C LYS A 272 -0.17 -4.92 10.91
N PHE A 273 -0.76 -6.01 10.46
CA PHE A 273 -0.74 -7.29 11.13
C PHE A 273 -0.68 -8.41 10.10
N SER A 274 -0.11 -9.55 10.49
CA SER A 274 -0.41 -10.81 9.81
C SER A 274 -0.62 -11.91 10.82
N PHE A 275 -1.60 -12.76 10.55
CA PHE A 275 -1.94 -13.91 11.39
C PHE A 275 -2.43 -15.06 10.52
N GLN A 276 -2.66 -16.22 11.12
CA GLN A 276 -3.04 -17.41 10.38
C GLN A 276 -4.05 -18.24 11.16
N SER A 277 -4.87 -18.98 10.43
CA SER A 277 -5.67 -20.10 10.95
C SER A 277 -5.06 -21.41 10.45
N PRO A 278 -5.63 -22.59 10.80
CA PRO A 278 -5.19 -23.84 10.21
C PRO A 278 -5.22 -23.84 8.68
N ASP A 279 -6.18 -23.17 8.04
CA ASP A 279 -6.36 -23.29 6.58
C ASP A 279 -5.91 -22.05 5.79
N LYS A 280 -5.74 -20.91 6.46
CA LYS A 280 -5.58 -19.61 5.80
C LYS A 280 -4.50 -18.75 6.43
N LEU A 281 -3.97 -17.87 5.61
CA LEU A 281 -3.10 -16.77 5.98
C LEU A 281 -3.84 -15.45 5.79
N TYR A 282 -3.64 -14.51 6.71
CA TYR A 282 -4.29 -13.21 6.71
C TYR A 282 -3.25 -12.10 6.76
N LEU A 283 -3.30 -11.20 5.80
CA LEU A 283 -2.52 -9.95 5.78
C LEU A 283 -3.49 -8.79 6.00
N VAL A 284 -3.28 -8.02 7.07
CA VAL A 284 -4.08 -6.84 7.39
C VAL A 284 -3.28 -5.60 7.05
N MET A 285 -3.81 -4.82 6.11
CA MET A 285 -3.17 -3.66 5.49
C MET A 285 -4.02 -2.41 5.74
N SER A 286 -3.44 -1.22 5.57
CA SER A 286 -4.23 0.01 5.59
C SER A 286 -5.28 -0.02 4.49
N PHE A 287 -6.51 0.40 4.80
CA PHE A 287 -7.55 0.58 3.79
C PHE A 287 -7.35 1.93 3.09
N VAL A 288 -7.38 1.93 1.76
CA VAL A 288 -7.22 3.12 0.91
C VAL A 288 -8.48 3.27 0.07
N ASN A 289 -9.18 4.40 0.19
CA ASN A 289 -10.58 4.56 -0.26
C ASN A 289 -10.78 5.49 -1.47
N GLY A 290 -9.70 6.03 -2.06
CA GLY A 290 -9.80 6.85 -3.28
C GLY A 290 -9.94 6.03 -4.57
N GLY A 291 -9.96 4.70 -4.48
CA GLY A 291 -10.14 3.79 -5.61
C GLY A 291 -8.86 3.52 -6.41
N GLU A 292 -9.00 2.66 -7.43
CA GLU A 292 -7.92 2.27 -8.33
C GLU A 292 -7.60 3.36 -9.35
N LEU A 293 -6.33 3.53 -9.68
CA LEU A 293 -5.89 4.46 -10.73
C LEU A 293 -6.52 4.08 -12.08
N PHE A 294 -6.72 2.78 -12.32
CA PHE A 294 -7.42 2.25 -13.49
C PHE A 294 -8.79 2.90 -13.68
N TYR A 295 -9.62 2.93 -12.63
CA TYR A 295 -10.96 3.51 -12.67
C TYR A 295 -10.93 4.99 -13.07
N HIS A 296 -10.02 5.76 -12.48
CA HIS A 296 -9.88 7.19 -12.80
C HIS A 296 -9.36 7.41 -14.23
N LEU A 297 -8.42 6.59 -14.69
CA LEU A 297 -7.88 6.67 -16.04
C LEU A 297 -8.95 6.32 -17.09
N GLN A 298 -9.71 5.26 -16.88
CA GLN A 298 -10.81 4.86 -17.77
C GLN A 298 -11.90 5.95 -17.86
N ARG A 299 -12.25 6.58 -16.73
CA ARG A 299 -13.27 7.63 -16.71
C ARG A 299 -12.83 8.90 -17.45
N GLU A 300 -11.55 9.26 -17.36
CA GLU A 300 -11.00 10.48 -17.97
C GLU A 300 -10.41 10.23 -19.37
N GLY A 301 -10.21 8.97 -19.76
CA GLY A 301 -9.58 8.53 -21.00
C GLY A 301 -8.06 8.66 -20.97
N LYS A 302 -7.53 9.82 -20.54
CA LYS A 302 -6.10 10.06 -20.32
C LYS A 302 -5.88 11.17 -19.30
N PHE A 303 -4.72 11.18 -18.65
CA PHE A 303 -4.27 12.25 -17.79
C PHE A 303 -3.40 13.27 -18.53
N ASP A 304 -3.35 14.48 -18.00
CA ASP A 304 -2.40 15.50 -18.47
C ASP A 304 -0.96 15.22 -18.02
N GLU A 305 -0.02 15.92 -18.65
CA GLU A 305 1.41 15.74 -18.40
C GLU A 305 1.79 15.96 -16.93
N SER A 306 1.18 16.96 -16.27
CA SER A 306 1.48 17.29 -14.88
C SER A 306 1.02 16.19 -13.92
N ARG A 307 -0.18 15.66 -14.14
CA ARG A 307 -0.75 14.56 -13.35
C ARG A 307 0.01 13.26 -13.55
N SER A 308 0.30 12.89 -14.80
CA SER A 308 1.12 11.71 -15.10
C SER A 308 2.53 11.81 -14.52
N ARG A 309 3.17 12.99 -14.60
CA ARG A 309 4.48 13.23 -13.98
C ARG A 309 4.44 13.04 -12.47
N PHE A 310 3.43 13.60 -11.81
CA PHE A 310 3.27 13.52 -10.36
C PHE A 310 3.14 12.06 -9.90
N TYR A 311 2.22 11.28 -10.49
CA TYR A 311 2.05 9.87 -10.13
C TYR A 311 3.28 9.02 -10.49
N ALA A 312 3.91 9.25 -11.63
CA ALA A 312 5.14 8.53 -11.99
C ALA A 312 6.29 8.84 -11.03
N ALA A 313 6.39 10.06 -10.49
CA ALA A 313 7.39 10.42 -9.50
C ALA A 313 7.15 9.69 -8.16
N GLU A 314 5.91 9.59 -7.70
CA GLU A 314 5.58 8.84 -6.48
C GLU A 314 5.84 7.34 -6.62
N LEU A 315 5.48 6.77 -7.77
CA LEU A 315 5.75 5.38 -8.11
C LEU A 315 7.26 5.10 -8.21
N LEU A 316 8.04 6.02 -8.79
CA LEU A 316 9.49 5.92 -8.82
C LEU A 316 10.07 5.82 -7.40
N CYS A 317 9.61 6.66 -6.47
CA CYS A 317 10.02 6.61 -5.07
C CYS A 317 9.61 5.28 -4.39
N ALA A 318 8.43 4.74 -4.70
CA ALA A 318 7.98 3.45 -4.18
C ALA A 318 8.87 2.30 -4.68
N LEU A 319 9.13 2.25 -5.99
CA LEU A 319 9.95 1.21 -6.62
C LEU A 319 11.40 1.28 -6.16
N GLU A 320 11.99 2.47 -6.10
CA GLU A 320 13.34 2.67 -5.57
C GLU A 320 13.45 2.14 -4.13
N HIS A 321 12.44 2.42 -3.30
CA HIS A 321 12.41 1.92 -1.93
C HIS A 321 12.40 0.38 -1.92
N LEU A 322 11.56 -0.28 -2.72
CA LEU A 322 11.55 -1.75 -2.83
C LEU A 322 12.89 -2.31 -3.33
N HIS A 323 13.48 -1.66 -4.33
CA HIS A 323 14.77 -2.05 -4.91
C HIS A 323 15.89 -1.96 -3.88
N SER A 324 15.84 -1.01 -2.95
CA SER A 324 16.79 -0.90 -1.82
C SER A 324 16.71 -2.08 -0.85
N PHE A 325 15.58 -2.79 -0.80
CA PHE A 325 15.38 -4.04 -0.05
C PHE A 325 15.62 -5.29 -0.91
N ASN A 326 16.20 -5.14 -2.11
CA ASN A 326 16.40 -6.22 -3.08
C ASN A 326 15.11 -6.93 -3.48
N VAL A 327 14.06 -6.13 -3.67
CA VAL A 327 12.73 -6.57 -4.10
C VAL A 327 12.42 -6.01 -5.47
N VAL A 328 12.00 -6.86 -6.39
CA VAL A 328 11.45 -6.46 -7.70
C VAL A 328 9.95 -6.63 -7.65
N TYR A 329 9.19 -5.63 -8.07
CA TYR A 329 7.73 -5.61 -7.93
C TYR A 329 7.01 -6.44 -9.01
N ARG A 330 7.41 -6.28 -10.28
CA ARG A 330 6.99 -7.09 -11.46
C ARG A 330 5.52 -7.04 -11.90
N ASP A 331 4.62 -6.39 -11.17
CA ASP A 331 3.20 -6.26 -11.55
C ASP A 331 2.69 -4.83 -11.47
N LEU A 332 3.50 -3.87 -11.92
CA LEU A 332 3.11 -2.46 -11.96
C LEU A 332 2.09 -2.22 -13.08
N LYS A 333 0.86 -1.90 -12.67
CA LYS A 333 -0.28 -1.60 -13.54
C LYS A 333 -1.32 -0.74 -12.79
N PRO A 334 -2.21 -0.02 -13.49
CA PRO A 334 -3.17 0.89 -12.87
C PRO A 334 -4.09 0.25 -11.82
N GLU A 335 -4.40 -1.03 -11.94
CA GLU A 335 -5.27 -1.80 -11.03
C GLU A 335 -4.61 -2.02 -9.66
N ASN A 336 -3.27 -2.09 -9.62
CA ASN A 336 -2.52 -2.30 -8.38
C ASN A 336 -2.11 -0.97 -7.70
N ILE A 337 -2.55 0.16 -8.25
CA ILE A 337 -2.23 1.49 -7.74
C ILE A 337 -3.51 2.14 -7.24
N LEU A 338 -3.60 2.36 -5.93
CA LEU A 338 -4.74 3.05 -5.33
C LEU A 338 -4.42 4.54 -5.19
N LEU A 339 -5.46 5.37 -5.14
CA LEU A 339 -5.36 6.76 -4.69
C LEU A 339 -5.88 6.86 -3.25
N ASP A 340 -5.17 7.57 -2.38
CA ASP A 340 -5.71 7.97 -1.08
C ASP A 340 -6.71 9.14 -1.22
N TYR A 341 -7.43 9.46 -0.14
CA TYR A 341 -8.43 10.52 -0.11
C TYR A 341 -7.89 11.92 -0.47
N THR A 342 -6.58 12.14 -0.35
CA THR A 342 -5.93 13.39 -0.75
C THR A 342 -5.46 13.38 -2.20
N GLY A 343 -5.37 12.20 -2.81
CA GLY A 343 -4.97 12.01 -4.20
C GLY A 343 -3.54 11.53 -4.42
N HIS A 344 -2.80 11.17 -3.36
CA HIS A 344 -1.50 10.53 -3.50
C HIS A 344 -1.66 9.05 -3.84
N ILE A 345 -0.68 8.47 -4.54
CA ILE A 345 -0.71 7.05 -4.87
C ILE A 345 -0.38 6.19 -3.64
N ALA A 346 -0.92 4.98 -3.64
CA ALA A 346 -0.59 3.92 -2.70
C ALA A 346 -0.50 2.59 -3.46
N LEU A 347 0.72 2.13 -3.69
CA LEU A 347 1.01 0.85 -4.32
C LEU A 347 0.57 -0.31 -3.41
N CYS A 348 -0.25 -1.20 -3.95
CA CYS A 348 -0.75 -2.39 -3.25
C CYS A 348 -0.36 -3.69 -3.99
N ASP A 349 -0.86 -4.82 -3.50
CA ASP A 349 -0.64 -6.18 -4.03
C ASP A 349 0.81 -6.59 -4.38
N PHE A 350 1.45 -7.30 -3.47
CA PHE A 350 2.86 -7.73 -3.59
C PHE A 350 2.99 -9.21 -3.98
N GLY A 351 1.90 -9.86 -4.39
CA GLY A 351 1.87 -11.31 -4.63
C GLY A 351 2.75 -11.82 -5.78
N LEU A 352 3.22 -10.92 -6.66
CA LEU A 352 4.15 -11.22 -7.74
C LEU A 352 5.55 -10.65 -7.51
N CYS A 353 5.87 -10.13 -6.32
CA CYS A 353 7.21 -9.64 -6.03
C CYS A 353 8.27 -10.75 -6.18
N LYS A 354 9.53 -10.36 -6.34
CA LYS A 354 10.68 -11.28 -6.25
C LYS A 354 11.70 -10.70 -5.29
N LEU A 355 12.14 -11.54 -4.35
CA LEU A 355 13.01 -11.16 -3.25
C LEU A 355 14.44 -11.63 -3.49
N ASN A 356 15.37 -11.06 -2.72
CA ASN A 356 16.81 -11.34 -2.80
C ASN A 356 17.41 -11.05 -4.18
N MET A 357 16.79 -10.13 -4.92
CA MET A 357 17.26 -9.67 -6.22
C MET A 357 18.34 -8.63 -5.99
N SER A 358 19.58 -9.05 -5.73
CA SER A 358 20.73 -8.14 -5.69
C SER A 358 21.04 -7.56 -7.08
N GLU A 359 21.93 -6.58 -7.18
CA GLU A 359 22.27 -5.92 -8.47
C GLU A 359 22.69 -6.89 -9.59
N THR A 360 23.33 -8.01 -9.22
CA THR A 360 23.78 -9.03 -10.19
C THR A 360 22.83 -10.22 -10.31
N GLU A 361 21.82 -10.31 -9.44
CA GLU A 361 20.92 -11.46 -9.40
C GLU A 361 19.90 -11.39 -10.55
N LYS A 362 19.72 -12.51 -11.23
CA LYS A 362 18.72 -12.66 -12.28
C LYS A 362 17.68 -13.71 -11.91
N THR A 363 16.44 -13.48 -12.33
CA THR A 363 15.36 -14.47 -12.24
C THR A 363 14.80 -14.75 -13.63
N ASN A 364 14.26 -15.96 -13.81
CA ASN A 364 13.71 -16.44 -15.10
C ASN A 364 12.19 -16.69 -15.04
N THR A 365 11.53 -16.32 -13.94
CA THR A 365 10.09 -16.55 -13.79
C THR A 365 9.31 -15.65 -14.73
N PHE A 366 8.58 -16.24 -15.68
CA PHE A 366 7.67 -15.52 -16.55
C PHE A 366 6.39 -15.16 -15.78
N CYS A 367 6.15 -13.86 -15.56
CA CYS A 367 5.00 -13.34 -14.83
C CYS A 367 4.73 -11.88 -15.22
N GLY A 368 3.61 -11.33 -14.73
CA GLY A 368 3.15 -9.98 -15.07
C GLY A 368 1.98 -10.02 -16.04
N THR A 369 1.40 -8.85 -16.26
CA THR A 369 0.24 -8.67 -17.14
C THR A 369 0.74 -8.36 -18.56
N PRO A 370 0.25 -9.03 -19.63
CA PRO A 370 0.87 -9.00 -20.96
C PRO A 370 1.24 -7.61 -21.50
N GLU A 371 0.40 -6.60 -21.26
CA GLU A 371 0.60 -5.24 -21.78
C GLU A 371 1.82 -4.53 -21.17
N TYR A 372 2.31 -5.01 -20.02
CA TYR A 372 3.38 -4.42 -19.23
C TYR A 372 4.68 -5.22 -19.28
N ILE A 373 4.69 -6.39 -19.93
CA ILE A 373 5.85 -7.28 -19.94
C ILE A 373 7.04 -6.61 -20.65
N ALA A 374 8.21 -6.67 -20.01
CA ALA A 374 9.47 -6.20 -20.58
C ALA A 374 10.02 -7.21 -21.62
N PRO A 375 10.71 -6.74 -22.68
CA PRO A 375 11.18 -7.60 -23.77
C PRO A 375 12.11 -8.73 -23.30
N GLU A 376 12.96 -8.48 -22.29
CA GLU A 376 13.88 -9.48 -21.76
C GLU A 376 13.17 -10.68 -21.07
N LEU A 377 11.92 -10.52 -20.64
CA LEU A 377 11.09 -11.64 -20.16
C LEU A 377 10.64 -12.54 -21.31
N LEU A 378 10.30 -11.96 -22.46
CA LEU A 378 9.86 -12.70 -23.65
C LEU A 378 11.04 -13.47 -24.27
N GLU A 379 12.23 -12.89 -24.25
CA GLU A 379 13.46 -13.49 -24.79
C GLU A 379 14.09 -14.54 -23.86
N SER A 380 13.54 -14.75 -22.65
CA SER A 380 14.02 -15.74 -21.67
C SER A 380 15.50 -15.58 -21.27
N GLN A 381 16.05 -14.36 -21.30
CA GLN A 381 17.46 -14.06 -20.99
C GLN A 381 17.75 -13.92 -19.49
N GLY A 382 16.71 -14.05 -18.66
CA GLY A 382 16.74 -13.70 -17.24
C GLY A 382 16.83 -12.20 -17.02
N TYR A 383 16.16 -11.71 -15.98
CA TYR A 383 15.96 -10.29 -15.76
C TYR A 383 16.29 -9.86 -14.33
N THR A 384 16.59 -8.56 -14.19
CA THR A 384 16.96 -7.90 -12.93
C THR A 384 15.87 -6.89 -12.53
N LYS A 385 16.17 -6.00 -11.58
CA LYS A 385 15.30 -4.88 -11.15
C LYS A 385 14.86 -3.94 -12.29
N THR A 386 15.59 -3.91 -13.41
CA THR A 386 15.34 -2.99 -14.53
C THR A 386 14.00 -3.21 -15.23
N VAL A 387 13.33 -4.34 -15.01
CA VAL A 387 11.99 -4.60 -15.54
C VAL A 387 10.95 -3.66 -14.95
N ASP A 388 11.12 -3.23 -13.70
CA ASP A 388 10.20 -2.28 -13.07
C ASP A 388 10.33 -0.87 -13.69
N TRP A 389 11.48 -0.54 -14.27
CA TRP A 389 11.66 0.73 -15.00
C TRP A 389 11.00 0.70 -16.38
N TRP A 390 10.96 -0.48 -17.02
CA TRP A 390 10.18 -0.67 -18.24
C TRP A 390 8.69 -0.51 -17.95
N THR A 391 8.17 -1.18 -16.91
CA THR A 391 6.74 -1.10 -16.55
C THR A 391 6.35 0.32 -16.14
N LEU A 392 7.23 1.07 -15.45
CA LEU A 392 7.03 2.49 -15.19
C LEU A 392 6.90 3.31 -16.49
N GLY A 393 7.71 3.00 -17.50
CA GLY A 393 7.62 3.61 -18.83
C GLY A 393 6.31 3.29 -19.57
N VAL A 394 5.87 2.02 -19.50
CA VAL A 394 4.58 1.58 -20.07
C VAL A 394 3.43 2.31 -19.42
N LEU A 395 3.41 2.36 -18.08
CA LEU A 395 2.36 3.04 -17.31
C LEU A 395 2.36 4.55 -17.55
N LEU A 396 3.53 5.18 -17.66
CA LEU A 396 3.63 6.61 -18.01
C LEU A 396 3.02 6.89 -19.39
N TYR A 397 3.28 6.02 -20.37
CA TYR A 397 2.72 6.10 -21.72
C TYR A 397 1.20 5.94 -21.68
N GLU A 398 0.70 4.92 -20.98
CA GLU A 398 -0.73 4.65 -20.87
C GLU A 398 -1.46 5.82 -20.18
N MET A 399 -0.93 6.36 -19.08
CA MET A 399 -1.53 7.50 -18.41
C MET A 399 -1.69 8.71 -19.36
N MET A 400 -0.77 8.95 -20.30
CA MET A 400 -0.82 10.12 -21.20
C MET A 400 -1.53 9.86 -22.54
N THR A 401 -1.76 8.61 -22.91
CA THR A 401 -2.35 8.24 -24.22
C THR A 401 -3.66 7.46 -24.10
N GLY A 402 -3.96 6.93 -22.91
CA GLY A 402 -5.12 6.09 -22.60
C GLY A 402 -4.94 4.60 -22.90
N LEU A 403 -3.86 4.20 -23.56
CA LEU A 403 -3.58 2.80 -23.92
C LEU A 403 -2.10 2.46 -23.78
N PRO A 404 -1.73 1.21 -23.46
CA PRO A 404 -0.33 0.77 -23.49
C PRO A 404 0.31 0.91 -24.88
N PRO A 405 1.63 1.14 -24.98
CA PRO A 405 2.30 1.52 -26.23
C PRO A 405 2.28 0.44 -27.32
N PHE A 406 2.20 -0.83 -26.93
CA PHE A 406 2.26 -1.98 -27.84
C PHE A 406 0.98 -2.81 -27.82
N TYR A 407 -0.11 -2.24 -27.31
CA TYR A 407 -1.38 -2.96 -27.09
C TYR A 407 -1.91 -3.59 -28.37
N ASP A 408 -2.44 -4.81 -28.24
CA ASP A 408 -3.23 -5.51 -29.26
C ASP A 408 -4.15 -6.50 -28.55
N GLU A 409 -5.33 -6.79 -29.10
CA GLU A 409 -6.23 -7.80 -28.54
C GLU A 409 -5.60 -9.21 -28.56
N ASN A 410 -4.72 -9.48 -29.54
CA ASN A 410 -3.99 -10.73 -29.62
C ASN A 410 -2.65 -10.62 -28.88
N VAL A 411 -2.55 -11.34 -27.76
CA VAL A 411 -1.34 -11.40 -26.91
C VAL A 411 -0.07 -11.75 -27.70
N ASN A 412 -0.15 -12.65 -28.68
CA ASN A 412 1.04 -13.01 -29.48
C ASN A 412 1.47 -11.86 -30.39
N VAL A 413 0.52 -11.11 -30.95
CA VAL A 413 0.82 -9.91 -31.75
C VAL A 413 1.43 -8.85 -30.85
N MET A 414 0.85 -8.62 -29.67
CA MET A 414 1.37 -7.70 -28.66
C MET A 414 2.83 -8.04 -28.30
N TYR A 415 3.17 -9.32 -28.08
CA TYR A 415 4.55 -9.74 -27.84
C TYR A 415 5.49 -9.43 -29.01
N GLN A 416 5.04 -9.64 -30.26
CA GLN A 416 5.84 -9.25 -31.43
C GLN A 416 6.05 -7.73 -31.49
N ARG A 417 5.02 -6.94 -31.19
CA ARG A 417 5.12 -5.48 -31.13
C ARG A 417 6.09 -5.01 -30.05
N ILE A 418 6.01 -5.58 -28.85
CA ILE A 418 6.95 -5.31 -27.76
C ILE A 418 8.39 -5.54 -28.20
N LEU A 419 8.66 -6.59 -28.98
CA LEU A 419 10.02 -6.93 -29.44
C LEU A 419 10.51 -6.08 -30.62
N SER A 420 9.62 -5.60 -31.50
CA SER A 420 10.03 -5.08 -32.81
C SER A 420 9.47 -3.72 -33.23
N ASP A 421 8.27 -3.33 -32.80
CA ASP A 421 7.62 -2.12 -33.30
C ASP A 421 8.28 -0.84 -32.74
N PRO A 422 8.36 0.24 -33.52
CA PRO A 422 8.81 1.53 -32.99
C PRO A 422 7.77 2.11 -32.02
N LEU A 423 8.24 2.85 -31.02
CA LEU A 423 7.36 3.61 -30.13
C LEU A 423 6.73 4.78 -30.89
N VAL A 424 5.40 4.83 -30.93
CA VAL A 424 4.64 5.88 -31.61
C VAL A 424 4.16 6.89 -30.59
N PHE A 425 4.18 8.19 -30.93
CA PHE A 425 3.73 9.25 -30.03
C PHE A 425 2.71 10.16 -30.71
N PRO A 426 1.73 10.70 -29.95
CA PRO A 426 0.89 11.80 -30.40
C PRO A 426 1.72 13.02 -30.85
N GLN A 427 1.18 13.78 -31.82
CA GLN A 427 1.88 14.94 -32.39
C GLN A 427 2.10 16.06 -31.37
N ASP A 428 1.13 16.27 -30.49
CA ASP A 428 1.07 17.29 -29.44
C ASP A 428 1.96 16.99 -28.22
N MET A 429 2.50 15.78 -28.11
CA MET A 429 3.32 15.38 -26.97
C MET A 429 4.70 16.06 -26.98
N SER A 430 5.10 16.59 -25.83
CA SER A 430 6.34 17.36 -25.66
C SER A 430 7.59 16.51 -25.92
N SER A 431 8.68 17.15 -26.38
CA SER A 431 9.95 16.46 -26.63
C SER A 431 10.54 15.83 -25.37
N GLU A 432 10.32 16.47 -24.22
CA GLU A 432 10.77 15.99 -22.91
C GLU A 432 10.05 14.70 -22.50
N VAL A 433 8.74 14.61 -22.73
CA VAL A 433 7.94 13.40 -22.50
C VAL A 433 8.36 12.27 -23.44
N LYS A 434 8.49 12.55 -24.74
CA LYS A 434 8.95 11.57 -25.72
C LYS A 434 10.30 10.98 -25.32
N HIS A 435 11.22 11.84 -24.86
CA HIS A 435 12.56 11.42 -24.45
C HIS A 435 12.54 10.51 -23.21
N ILE A 436 11.82 10.87 -22.13
CA ILE A 436 11.75 10.01 -20.94
C ILE A 436 11.13 8.65 -21.25
N MET A 437 10.04 8.63 -22.03
CA MET A 437 9.36 7.38 -22.40
C MET A 437 10.26 6.50 -23.27
N SER A 438 10.92 7.06 -24.29
CA SER A 438 11.87 6.30 -25.11
C SER A 438 13.05 5.76 -24.30
N ALA A 439 13.52 6.50 -23.29
CA ALA A 439 14.65 6.09 -22.46
C ALA A 439 14.27 4.98 -21.45
N LEU A 440 13.07 5.01 -20.87
CA LEU A 440 12.52 3.94 -20.02
C LEU A 440 12.11 2.71 -20.82
N LEU A 441 11.56 2.90 -22.02
CA LEU A 441 11.14 1.83 -22.94
C LEU A 441 12.26 1.42 -23.90
N GLN A 442 13.52 1.55 -23.46
CA GLN A 442 14.66 0.98 -24.15
C GLN A 442 14.66 -0.54 -23.98
N ARG A 443 14.68 -1.27 -25.09
CA ARG A 443 14.56 -2.73 -25.10
C ARG A 443 15.73 -3.41 -24.44
N ASN A 444 16.94 -2.95 -24.74
CA ASN A 444 18.14 -3.47 -24.08
C ASN A 444 18.20 -2.94 -22.63
N PRO A 445 18.08 -3.80 -21.60
CA PRO A 445 18.04 -3.37 -20.21
C PRO A 445 19.32 -2.65 -19.75
N ALA A 446 20.48 -2.95 -20.37
CA ALA A 446 21.74 -2.29 -20.03
C ALA A 446 21.82 -0.82 -20.51
N HIS A 447 21.02 -0.45 -21.51
CA HIS A 447 20.91 0.92 -22.02
C HIS A 447 19.65 1.65 -21.53
N ARG A 448 18.83 0.97 -20.73
CA ARG A 448 17.59 1.52 -20.20
C ARG A 448 17.88 2.56 -19.13
N LEU A 449 17.12 3.65 -19.15
CA LEU A 449 17.20 4.64 -18.07
C LEU A 449 16.84 3.97 -16.74
N GLY A 450 17.69 4.16 -15.73
CA GLY A 450 17.58 3.45 -14.46
C GLY A 450 18.42 2.17 -14.36
N ALA A 451 19.16 1.79 -15.41
CA ALA A 451 20.11 0.66 -15.36
C ALA A 451 21.20 0.82 -14.28
N ASN A 452 21.61 2.07 -13.98
CA ASN A 452 22.54 2.36 -12.87
C ASN A 452 21.82 2.86 -11.61
N GLY A 453 20.52 2.62 -11.49
CA GLY A 453 19.70 2.99 -10.34
C GLY A 453 18.73 4.14 -10.60
N ALA A 454 17.79 4.31 -9.68
CA ALA A 454 16.67 5.25 -9.79
C ALA A 454 17.09 6.73 -9.92
N GLU A 455 18.26 7.09 -9.39
CA GLU A 455 18.80 8.45 -9.48
C GLU A 455 19.01 8.93 -10.93
N ASP A 456 19.29 8.02 -11.87
CA ASP A 456 19.36 8.36 -13.29
C ASP A 456 18.01 8.85 -13.83
N ILE A 457 16.92 8.21 -13.38
CA ILE A 457 15.56 8.59 -13.74
C ILE A 457 15.20 9.93 -13.08
N LYS A 458 15.54 10.12 -11.79
CA LYS A 458 15.23 11.36 -11.07
C LYS A 458 15.91 12.61 -11.65
N ARG A 459 17.13 12.45 -12.17
CA ARG A 459 17.90 13.52 -12.82
C ARG A 459 17.37 13.91 -14.20
N HIS A 460 16.51 13.09 -14.81
CA HIS A 460 15.94 13.40 -16.10
C HIS A 460 15.14 14.71 -16.04
N PRO A 461 15.26 15.62 -17.04
CA PRO A 461 14.57 16.92 -17.04
C PRO A 461 13.08 16.83 -16.70
N PHE A 462 12.40 15.79 -17.23
CA PHE A 462 10.98 15.48 -16.99
C PHE A 462 10.61 15.53 -15.51
N PHE A 463 11.49 15.10 -14.61
CA PHE A 463 11.26 15.18 -13.18
C PHE A 463 12.06 16.32 -12.53
N ALA A 464 13.37 16.42 -12.80
CA ALA A 464 14.28 17.31 -12.09
C ALA A 464 13.88 18.80 -12.14
N ARG A 465 13.18 19.23 -13.19
CA ARG A 465 12.71 20.62 -13.35
C ARG A 465 11.42 20.92 -12.59
N HIS A 466 10.68 19.89 -12.18
CA HIS A 466 9.29 20.02 -11.74
C HIS A 466 9.01 19.39 -10.38
N ILE A 467 9.87 18.48 -9.91
CA ILE A 467 9.66 17.69 -8.69
C ILE A 467 10.78 17.98 -7.68
N ASP A 468 10.38 18.47 -6.51
CA ASP A 468 11.22 18.45 -5.31
C ASP A 468 11.00 17.12 -4.58
N TRP A 469 11.98 16.21 -4.69
CA TRP A 469 11.88 14.86 -4.14
C TRP A 469 11.71 14.82 -2.62
N ASN A 470 12.31 15.76 -1.89
CA ASN A 470 12.18 15.83 -0.44
C ASN A 470 10.77 16.26 -0.05
N ARG A 471 10.21 17.25 -0.76
CA ARG A 471 8.82 17.65 -0.56
C ARG A 471 7.84 16.57 -0.99
N LEU A 472 8.12 15.84 -2.07
CA LEU A 472 7.29 14.73 -2.54
C LEU A 472 7.24 13.62 -1.47
N MET A 473 8.40 13.14 -1.01
CA MET A 473 8.48 12.10 0.04
C MET A 473 7.85 12.54 1.36
N ALA A 474 7.83 13.84 1.66
CA ALA A 474 7.14 14.38 2.83
C ALA A 474 5.64 14.65 2.61
N LYS A 475 5.07 14.29 1.44
CA LYS A 475 3.69 14.62 1.02
C LYS A 475 3.37 16.12 1.14
N LYS A 476 4.35 16.98 0.84
CA LYS A 476 4.24 18.46 0.86
C LYS A 476 4.02 19.09 -0.52
N ILE A 477 3.73 18.26 -1.51
CA ILE A 477 3.29 18.68 -2.85
C ILE A 477 1.82 18.31 -2.94
N GLN A 478 0.98 19.30 -3.26
CA GLN A 478 -0.46 19.08 -3.40
C GLN A 478 -0.73 18.17 -4.61
N PRO A 479 -1.50 17.08 -4.44
CA PRO A 479 -1.89 16.24 -5.55
C PRO A 479 -2.69 17.00 -6.62
N PRO A 480 -2.49 16.70 -7.90
CA PRO A 480 -3.17 17.37 -9.02
C PRO A 480 -4.65 16.99 -9.12
N PHE A 481 -5.04 15.85 -8.53
CA PHE A 481 -6.40 15.36 -8.49
C PHE A 481 -6.68 14.82 -7.10
N LYS A 482 -7.86 15.15 -6.57
CA LYS A 482 -8.35 14.65 -5.29
C LYS A 482 -9.63 13.85 -5.54
N PRO A 483 -9.68 12.55 -5.17
CA PRO A 483 -10.86 11.73 -5.40
C PRO A 483 -12.03 12.18 -4.52
N SER A 484 -13.25 12.05 -5.06
CA SER A 484 -14.47 12.21 -4.26
C SER A 484 -14.64 10.98 -3.38
N VAL A 485 -14.64 11.18 -2.07
CA VAL A 485 -14.75 10.13 -1.06
C VAL A 485 -15.73 10.60 -0.01
N GLU A 486 -16.80 9.84 0.22
CA GLU A 486 -17.88 10.25 1.14
C GLU A 486 -17.55 10.02 2.61
N SER A 487 -16.77 8.97 2.88
CA SER A 487 -16.40 8.57 4.22
C SER A 487 -15.20 7.63 4.22
N VAL A 488 -14.65 7.38 5.41
CA VAL A 488 -13.62 6.35 5.64
C VAL A 488 -14.09 4.92 5.33
N LEU A 489 -15.40 4.69 5.25
CA LEU A 489 -16.00 3.41 4.87
C LEU A 489 -16.33 3.33 3.38
N ASP A 490 -16.15 4.43 2.65
CA ASP A 490 -16.61 4.54 1.28
C ASP A 490 -15.95 3.49 0.40
N THR A 491 -16.80 2.80 -0.36
CA THR A 491 -16.39 1.81 -1.35
C THR A 491 -16.95 2.13 -2.72
N ALA A 492 -17.47 3.34 -2.95
CA ALA A 492 -18.07 3.75 -4.23
C ALA A 492 -17.04 3.76 -5.38
N ASN A 493 -15.76 3.92 -5.05
CA ASN A 493 -14.66 3.88 -6.01
C ASN A 493 -14.09 2.46 -6.23
N PHE A 494 -14.77 1.41 -5.72
CA PHE A 494 -14.45 0.00 -5.99
C PHE A 494 -15.51 -0.64 -6.88
N ASP A 495 -15.14 -1.69 -7.61
CA ASP A 495 -16.06 -2.36 -8.53
C ASP A 495 -17.31 -2.91 -7.81
N SER A 496 -18.47 -2.64 -8.40
CA SER A 496 -19.77 -3.14 -7.96
C SER A 496 -19.86 -4.67 -7.99
N GLU A 497 -19.13 -5.34 -8.88
CA GLU A 497 -19.07 -6.80 -8.94
C GLU A 497 -18.58 -7.38 -7.61
N PHE A 498 -17.58 -6.75 -6.98
CA PHE A 498 -17.03 -7.21 -5.71
C PHE A 498 -17.84 -6.72 -4.52
N THR A 499 -18.23 -5.44 -4.51
CA THR A 499 -18.87 -4.83 -3.33
C THR A 499 -20.30 -5.32 -3.05
N THR A 500 -20.92 -6.02 -4.01
CA THR A 500 -22.21 -6.70 -3.85
C THR A 500 -22.10 -8.13 -3.30
N GLU A 501 -20.89 -8.72 -3.29
CA GLU A 501 -20.66 -10.04 -2.72
C GLU A 501 -20.75 -10.01 -1.19
N GLN A 502 -21.34 -11.05 -0.59
CA GLN A 502 -21.40 -11.18 0.86
C GLN A 502 -19.99 -11.30 1.46
N ALA A 503 -19.66 -10.38 2.37
CA ALA A 503 -18.40 -10.41 3.11
C ALA A 503 -18.43 -11.52 4.17
N GLN A 504 -17.90 -12.69 3.82
CA GLN A 504 -17.79 -13.83 4.72
C GLN A 504 -16.43 -14.51 4.55
N ASP A 505 -15.86 -14.95 5.67
CA ASP A 505 -14.68 -15.80 5.65
C ASP A 505 -15.09 -17.22 5.23
N SER A 506 -14.93 -17.53 3.94
CA SER A 506 -15.47 -18.76 3.34
C SER A 506 -14.91 -20.02 4.00
N HIS A 507 -15.75 -20.95 4.43
CA HIS A 507 -15.30 -22.26 4.92
C HIS A 507 -14.44 -22.99 3.86
N VAL A 508 -13.43 -23.73 4.29
CA VAL A 508 -12.56 -24.50 3.40
C VAL A 508 -12.90 -25.98 3.59
N ASP A 509 -13.64 -26.55 2.65
CA ASP A 509 -14.01 -27.98 2.66
C ASP A 509 -12.85 -28.89 2.20
N ALA A 510 -11.60 -28.45 2.40
CA ALA A 510 -10.41 -29.20 2.04
C ALA A 510 -9.97 -30.12 3.18
N THR A 511 -9.28 -31.20 2.83
CA THR A 511 -8.56 -32.01 3.81
C THR A 511 -7.57 -31.13 4.58
N PRO A 512 -7.53 -31.21 5.92
CA PRO A 512 -6.57 -30.46 6.72
C PRO A 512 -5.15 -30.73 6.24
N LEU A 513 -4.33 -29.69 6.14
CA LEU A 513 -2.92 -29.84 5.81
C LEU A 513 -2.21 -30.62 6.93
N SER A 514 -1.23 -31.45 6.55
CA SER A 514 -0.42 -32.19 7.51
C SER A 514 0.37 -31.25 8.42
N GLU A 515 0.68 -31.69 9.63
CA GLU A 515 1.45 -30.92 10.62
C GLU A 515 2.80 -30.45 10.04
N THR A 516 3.47 -31.32 9.28
CA THR A 516 4.74 -30.97 8.59
C THR A 516 4.58 -29.83 7.58
N VAL A 517 3.43 -29.73 6.90
CA VAL A 517 3.14 -28.60 5.99
C VAL A 517 2.77 -27.36 6.79
N GLN A 518 2.00 -27.50 7.88
CA GLN A 518 1.67 -26.38 8.78
C GLN A 518 2.92 -25.73 9.37
N ASP A 519 3.90 -26.53 9.78
CA ASP A 519 5.15 -26.05 10.37
C ASP A 519 5.98 -25.19 9.41
N GLN A 520 5.80 -25.35 8.10
CA GLN A 520 6.46 -24.50 7.10
C GLN A 520 5.94 -23.07 7.08
N PHE A 521 4.73 -22.82 7.63
CA PHE A 521 4.16 -21.47 7.77
C PHE A 521 4.50 -20.79 9.11
N ARG A 522 5.40 -21.38 9.93
CA ARG A 522 5.91 -20.73 11.15
C ARG A 522 6.62 -19.43 10.78
N GLY A 523 6.42 -18.40 11.60
CA GLY A 523 6.93 -17.05 11.35
C GLY A 523 6.04 -16.18 10.46
N PHE A 524 4.92 -16.71 9.93
CA PHE A 524 3.96 -15.87 9.20
C PHE A 524 3.21 -14.91 10.12
N THR A 525 2.90 -15.33 11.35
CA THR A 525 2.23 -14.48 12.33
C THR A 525 3.17 -13.35 12.73
N TYR A 526 2.87 -12.15 12.25
CA TYR A 526 3.58 -10.94 12.61
C TYR A 526 2.67 -10.06 13.43
N ASN A 527 3.12 -9.87 14.67
CA ASN A 527 2.72 -8.78 15.50
C ASN A 527 3.97 -7.88 15.64
N PRO A 528 3.94 -6.60 15.28
CA PRO A 528 5.12 -5.71 15.26
C PRO A 528 5.99 -5.70 16.52
N GLY A 529 5.50 -6.18 17.68
CA GLY A 529 6.28 -6.38 18.89
C GLY A 529 7.17 -7.63 18.94
N ASN A 530 7.22 -8.48 17.91
CA ASN A 530 7.83 -9.82 17.97
C ASN A 530 9.21 -9.97 17.29
N GLU A 531 9.85 -8.89 16.86
CA GLU A 531 11.23 -8.95 16.33
C GLU A 531 12.20 -8.26 17.30
N TYR A 532 12.48 -8.91 18.42
CA TYR A 532 13.91 -9.08 18.72
C TYR A 532 14.43 -9.99 17.62
N LEU A 533 15.34 -9.46 16.79
CA LEU A 533 16.18 -10.23 15.90
C LEU A 533 16.59 -11.51 16.63
N SER A 534 16.13 -12.65 16.12
CA SER A 534 16.32 -13.97 16.71
C SER A 534 17.67 -14.08 17.41
N GLU A 535 17.64 -14.34 18.72
CA GLU A 535 18.78 -14.98 19.38
C GLU A 535 19.18 -16.17 18.51
N SER A 536 20.40 -16.09 18.01
CA SER A 536 21.09 -17.20 17.38
C SER A 536 20.90 -18.44 18.25
N VAL A 537 20.16 -19.43 17.74
CA VAL A 537 20.11 -20.76 18.33
C VAL A 537 21.50 -21.37 18.17
N SER A 538 22.37 -21.10 19.13
CA SER A 538 23.61 -21.84 19.35
C SER A 538 23.23 -23.23 19.81
N TYR A 539 23.27 -24.21 18.91
CA TYR A 539 23.23 -25.61 19.29
C TYR A 539 24.58 -25.98 19.92
N SER A 540 24.51 -26.36 21.19
CA SER A 540 25.58 -26.97 21.96
C SER A 540 26.11 -28.20 21.22
N SER A 541 27.42 -28.23 20.98
CA SER A 541 28.15 -29.42 20.59
C SER A 541 28.04 -30.46 21.72
N VAL A 542 27.33 -31.55 21.47
CA VAL A 542 27.44 -32.75 22.31
C VAL A 542 28.68 -33.50 21.84
N MET A 543 29.77 -33.36 22.59
CA MET A 543 30.80 -34.40 22.66
C MET A 543 30.25 -35.55 23.52
N GLY A 544 30.40 -36.76 23.01
CA GLY A 544 30.05 -38.02 23.65
C GLY A 544 30.17 -39.14 22.63
#